data_AF-A0AAU9DIA9-F1
#
_entry.id   AF-A0AAU9DIA9-F1
#
_cell.length_a   1.000
_cell.length_b   1.000
_cell.length_c   1.000
_cell.angle_alpha   90.00
_cell.angle_beta   90.00
_cell.angle_gamma   90.00
#
_symmetry.space_group_name_H-M   'P 1'
#
loop_
_entity.id
_entity.type
_entity.pdbx_description
1 polymer ?
#
loop_
_entity_poly.entity_id
_entity_poly.type
_entity_poly.pdbx_seq_one_letter_code
_entity_poly.pdbx_strand_id
1 'polypeptide(L)'
;MNKEVESKSKIVNANFFKKNGSKIITFMFVLLILVYAMNMAFKRAAFVDFYAVDGDFQNYDAWRRILHGFVPFRDFSVYLGLGHLYIGALFTLIFGGTFASSLFVGVFLTITLTASIIFVIVKLITKNTNVSLLASTLFVVGYEVYPGVIDYLTKKIFSVSTNYITPGPSARILRGSCVILYFLIVFLIIKKLYFKSFLKFSICTSLFNGFLILFSNDTGISSFVASSLCFLILLIKKYKYDWKKI
;
A
#
# COMPACT_ATOMS: atom_id res chain seq x y z
N MET A 1 10.07 -33.51 40.39
CA MET A 1 8.90 -33.15 39.57
C MET A 1 8.94 -31.72 39.02
N ASN A 2 9.16 -30.66 39.83
CA ASN A 2 9.12 -29.28 39.31
C ASN A 2 10.22 -28.91 38.29
N LYS A 3 11.46 -29.42 38.43
CA LYS A 3 12.57 -29.09 37.50
C LYS A 3 12.40 -29.69 36.08
N GLU A 4 11.70 -30.81 35.94
CA GLU A 4 11.44 -31.44 34.63
C GLU A 4 10.32 -30.74 33.85
N VAL A 5 9.31 -30.22 34.55
CA VAL A 5 8.24 -29.42 33.93
C VAL A 5 8.80 -28.08 33.46
N GLU A 6 9.69 -27.47 34.23
CA GLU A 6 10.35 -26.21 33.90
C GLU A 6 11.36 -26.33 32.74
N SER A 7 12.07 -27.48 32.63
CA SER A 7 12.97 -27.72 31.50
C SER A 7 12.19 -28.00 30.22
N LYS A 8 11.12 -28.81 30.29
CA LYS A 8 10.24 -29.07 29.15
C LYS A 8 9.54 -27.81 28.65
N SER A 9 9.06 -26.93 29.54
CA SER A 9 8.43 -25.67 29.14
C SER A 9 9.42 -24.70 28.48
N LYS A 10 10.65 -24.59 28.99
CA LYS A 10 11.73 -23.79 28.36
C LYS A 10 12.11 -24.32 26.98
N ILE A 11 12.18 -25.65 26.81
CA ILE A 11 12.50 -26.29 25.51
C ILE A 11 11.35 -26.10 24.50
N VAL A 12 10.09 -26.24 24.93
CA VAL A 12 8.92 -25.99 24.07
C VAL A 12 8.84 -24.52 23.65
N ASN A 13 9.07 -23.59 24.57
CA ASN A 13 9.10 -22.15 24.26
C ASN A 13 10.26 -21.80 23.31
N ALA A 14 11.46 -22.34 23.55
CA ALA A 14 12.60 -22.12 22.66
C ALA A 14 12.33 -22.64 21.24
N ASN A 15 11.69 -23.81 21.10
CA ASN A 15 11.33 -24.38 19.79
C ASN A 15 10.19 -23.62 19.11
N PHE A 16 9.22 -23.08 19.87
CA PHE A 16 8.17 -22.21 19.34
C PHE A 16 8.76 -20.91 18.77
N PHE A 17 9.64 -20.23 19.50
CA PHE A 17 10.32 -19.02 19.03
C PHE A 17 11.27 -19.30 17.86
N LYS A 18 11.93 -20.47 17.82
CA LYS A 18 12.80 -20.83 16.70
C LYS A 18 12.01 -21.11 15.41
N LYS A 19 10.82 -21.69 15.52
CA LYS A 19 9.93 -22.03 14.39
C LYS A 19 9.07 -20.86 13.91
N ASN A 20 8.63 -19.99 14.83
CA ASN A 20 7.69 -18.89 14.54
C ASN A 20 8.29 -17.49 14.68
N GLY A 21 9.53 -17.34 15.17
CA GLY A 21 10.14 -16.05 15.48
C GLY A 21 10.12 -15.07 14.32
N SER A 22 10.39 -15.53 13.09
CA SER A 22 10.32 -14.68 11.90
C SER A 22 8.90 -14.16 11.61
N LYS A 23 7.86 -14.96 11.87
CA LYS A 23 6.46 -14.53 11.71
C LYS A 23 6.03 -13.54 12.79
N ILE A 24 6.47 -13.77 14.03
CA ILE A 24 6.20 -12.88 15.16
C ILE A 24 6.85 -11.52 14.92
N ILE A 25 8.12 -11.49 14.54
CA ILE A 25 8.84 -10.26 14.19
C ILE A 25 8.14 -9.53 13.05
N THR A 26 7.73 -10.26 12.00
CA THR A 26 6.96 -9.68 10.88
C THR A 26 5.66 -9.03 11.36
N PHE A 27 4.90 -9.74 12.19
CA PHE A 27 3.65 -9.25 12.76
C PHE A 27 3.88 -8.00 13.61
N MET A 28 4.92 -7.98 14.45
CA MET A 28 5.25 -6.83 15.29
C MET A 28 5.57 -5.58 14.46
N PHE A 29 6.37 -5.68 13.39
CA PHE A 29 6.66 -4.54 12.53
C PHE A 29 5.42 -4.02 11.80
N VAL A 30 4.59 -4.93 11.27
CA VAL A 30 3.33 -4.53 10.61
C VAL A 30 2.40 -3.85 11.60
N LEU A 31 2.26 -4.40 12.82
CA LEU A 31 1.44 -3.81 13.87
C LEU A 31 1.96 -2.42 14.26
N LEU A 32 3.27 -2.25 14.38
CA LEU A 32 3.89 -0.96 14.72
C LEU A 32 3.59 0.11 13.66
N ILE A 33 3.70 -0.24 12.37
CA ILE A 33 3.34 0.66 11.26
C ILE A 33 1.86 1.05 11.34
N LEU A 34 0.97 0.08 11.60
CA LEU A 34 -0.47 0.35 11.69
C LEU A 34 -0.82 1.22 12.90
N VAL A 35 -0.26 0.93 14.08
CA VAL A 35 -0.47 1.74 15.29
C VAL A 35 0.02 3.17 15.08
N TYR A 36 1.18 3.34 14.46
CA TYR A 36 1.70 4.65 14.10
C TYR A 36 0.78 5.39 13.11
N ALA A 37 0.34 4.72 12.04
CA ALA A 37 -0.57 5.29 11.06
C ALA A 37 -1.90 5.72 11.71
N MET A 38 -2.45 4.90 12.62
CA MET A 38 -3.64 5.23 13.39
C MET A 38 -3.40 6.43 14.30
N ASN A 39 -2.28 6.49 15.02
CA ASN A 39 -1.96 7.61 15.90
C ASN A 39 -1.94 8.95 15.15
N MET A 40 -1.23 8.99 14.01
CA MET A 40 -1.14 10.19 13.17
C MET A 40 -2.50 10.56 12.56
N ALA A 41 -3.29 9.56 12.14
CA ALA A 41 -4.62 9.78 11.61
C ALA A 41 -5.59 10.32 12.67
N PHE A 42 -5.53 9.81 13.91
CA PHE A 42 -6.31 10.33 15.03
C PHE A 42 -5.92 11.76 15.38
N LYS A 43 -4.61 12.08 15.40
CA LYS A 43 -4.15 13.47 15.58
C LYS A 43 -4.76 14.38 14.51
N ARG A 44 -4.71 14.01 13.23
CA ARG A 44 -5.29 14.83 12.16
C ARG A 44 -6.81 14.99 12.30
N ALA A 45 -7.52 13.92 12.66
CA ALA A 45 -8.98 13.96 12.81
C ALA A 45 -9.43 14.70 14.09
N ALA A 46 -8.60 14.74 15.15
CA ALA A 46 -8.89 15.47 16.38
C ALA A 46 -8.59 16.98 16.24
N PHE A 47 -7.54 17.34 15.50
CA PHE A 47 -7.13 18.72 15.26
C PHE A 47 -7.54 19.16 13.84
N VAL A 48 -8.85 19.15 13.58
CA VAL A 48 -9.42 19.68 12.33
C VAL A 48 -9.27 21.20 12.34
N ASP A 49 -8.42 21.72 11.47
CA ASP A 49 -8.46 23.12 11.10
C ASP A 49 -9.51 23.31 10.00
N PHE A 50 -10.54 24.11 10.26
CA PHE A 50 -11.51 24.51 9.22
C PHE A 50 -10.92 25.51 8.22
N TYR A 51 -9.59 25.62 8.16
CA TYR A 51 -8.95 26.22 7.01
C TYR A 51 -9.26 25.32 5.82
N ALA A 52 -9.88 25.89 4.79
CA ALA A 52 -10.11 25.21 3.54
C ALA A 52 -8.75 24.92 2.89
N VAL A 53 -8.08 23.85 3.33
CA VAL A 53 -6.97 23.27 2.59
C VAL A 53 -7.63 22.62 1.38
N ASP A 54 -7.35 23.17 0.20
CA ASP A 54 -8.02 22.82 -1.06
C ASP A 54 -8.14 21.30 -1.29
N GLY A 55 -7.20 20.50 -0.79
CA GLY A 55 -7.20 19.05 -0.94
C GLY A 55 -8.24 18.26 -0.12
N ASP A 56 -8.45 18.63 1.15
CA ASP A 56 -9.20 17.77 2.09
C ASP A 56 -10.71 17.79 1.78
N PHE A 57 -11.25 18.98 1.52
CA PHE A 57 -12.64 19.15 1.12
C PHE A 57 -12.92 18.56 -0.27
N GLN A 58 -11.99 18.69 -1.22
CA GLN A 58 -12.12 18.08 -2.55
C GLN A 58 -12.19 16.56 -2.48
N ASN A 59 -11.32 15.94 -1.68
CA ASN A 59 -11.33 14.49 -1.47
C ASN A 59 -12.62 14.04 -0.80
N TYR A 60 -13.03 14.72 0.28
CA TYR A 60 -14.26 14.37 0.99
C TYR A 60 -15.50 14.55 0.13
N ASP A 61 -15.59 15.61 -0.68
CA ASP A 61 -16.75 15.85 -1.55
C ASP A 61 -16.96 14.70 -2.54
N ALA A 62 -15.88 14.19 -3.13
CA ALA A 62 -15.96 13.05 -4.04
C ALA A 62 -16.37 11.77 -3.27
N TRP A 63 -15.78 11.52 -2.10
CA TRP A 63 -16.07 10.32 -1.31
C TRP A 63 -17.49 10.32 -0.75
N ARG A 64 -17.97 11.44 -0.19
CA ARG A 64 -19.33 11.54 0.36
C ARG A 64 -20.39 11.34 -0.71
N ARG A 65 -20.16 11.78 -1.96
CA ARG A 65 -21.09 11.54 -3.08
C ARG A 65 -21.31 10.04 -3.30
N ILE A 66 -20.24 9.24 -3.27
CA ILE A 66 -20.35 7.77 -3.32
C ILE A 66 -21.17 7.24 -2.13
N LEU A 67 -20.92 7.74 -0.93
CA LEU A 67 -21.67 7.32 0.27
C LEU A 67 -23.16 7.70 0.22
N HIS A 68 -23.50 8.75 -0.53
CA HIS A 68 -24.88 9.16 -0.79
C HIS A 68 -25.51 8.48 -2.03
N GLY A 69 -24.83 7.50 -2.64
CA GLY A 69 -25.38 6.72 -3.74
C GLY A 69 -25.23 7.35 -5.13
N PHE A 70 -24.43 8.41 -5.27
CA PHE A 70 -24.14 9.01 -6.57
C PHE A 70 -23.23 8.08 -7.39
N VAL A 71 -23.52 7.95 -8.67
CA VAL A 71 -22.80 7.10 -9.62
C VAL A 71 -21.77 7.94 -10.39
N PRO A 72 -20.47 7.57 -10.35
CA PRO A 72 -19.42 8.19 -11.15
C PRO A 72 -19.75 8.27 -12.63
N PHE A 73 -19.38 9.38 -13.27
CA PHE A 73 -19.62 9.69 -14.70
C PHE A 73 -21.09 9.85 -15.12
N ARG A 74 -22.05 9.48 -14.27
CA ARG A 74 -23.48 9.77 -14.46
C ARG A 74 -23.88 11.02 -13.69
N ASP A 75 -23.58 11.03 -12.39
CA ASP A 75 -24.06 12.07 -11.47
C ASP A 75 -22.96 13.10 -11.12
N PHE A 76 -21.68 12.74 -11.32
CA PHE A 76 -20.54 13.65 -11.18
C PHE A 76 -19.30 13.17 -11.95
N SER A 77 -18.47 14.12 -12.36
CA SER A 77 -17.22 13.84 -13.08
C SER A 77 -16.12 13.35 -12.14
N VAL A 78 -15.39 12.31 -12.56
CA VAL A 78 -14.23 11.78 -11.84
C VAL A 78 -12.98 12.02 -12.67
N TYR A 79 -12.17 12.99 -12.26
CA TYR A 79 -10.95 13.36 -12.98
C TYR A 79 -9.67 12.74 -12.40
N LEU A 80 -9.70 12.33 -11.13
CA LEU A 80 -8.53 11.81 -10.40
C LEU A 80 -8.38 10.26 -10.47
N GLY A 81 -9.40 9.57 -10.97
CA GLY A 81 -9.47 8.11 -11.11
C GLY A 81 -10.43 7.42 -10.12
N LEU A 82 -10.85 6.20 -10.45
CA LEU A 82 -11.81 5.43 -9.64
C LEU A 82 -11.17 4.79 -8.40
N GLY A 83 -9.86 4.57 -8.41
CA GLY A 83 -9.15 3.88 -7.33
C GLY A 83 -9.21 4.63 -6.01
N HIS A 84 -8.74 5.89 -6.01
CA HIS A 84 -8.78 6.72 -4.81
C HIS A 84 -10.22 7.05 -4.38
N LEU A 85 -11.15 7.12 -5.33
CA LEU A 85 -12.56 7.40 -5.08
C LEU A 85 -13.21 6.27 -4.27
N TYR A 86 -13.13 5.04 -4.76
CA TYR A 86 -13.76 3.89 -4.10
C TYR A 86 -13.00 3.46 -2.84
N ILE A 87 -11.67 3.46 -2.84
CA ILE A 87 -10.90 3.11 -1.65
C ILE A 87 -11.12 4.17 -0.56
N GLY A 88 -11.07 5.45 -0.91
CA GLY A 88 -11.33 6.54 0.02
C GLY A 88 -12.73 6.48 0.59
N ALA A 89 -13.75 6.30 -0.25
CA ALA A 89 -15.14 6.16 0.19
C ALA A 89 -15.35 4.94 1.10
N LEU A 90 -14.83 3.77 0.74
CA LEU A 90 -14.94 2.54 1.53
C LEU A 90 -14.36 2.72 2.94
N PHE A 91 -13.13 3.24 3.02
CA PHE A 91 -12.51 3.45 4.33
C PHE A 91 -13.21 4.57 5.11
N THR A 92 -13.66 5.63 4.45
CA THR A 92 -14.45 6.69 5.10
C THR A 92 -15.73 6.11 5.70
N LEU A 93 -16.43 5.20 4.99
CA LEU A 93 -17.60 4.50 5.51
C LEU A 93 -17.26 3.67 6.76
N ILE A 94 -16.18 2.87 6.71
CA ILE A 94 -15.74 2.03 7.83
C ILE A 94 -15.47 2.86 9.10
N PHE A 95 -14.95 4.08 8.94
CA PHE A 95 -14.61 4.99 10.04
C PHE A 95 -15.71 6.04 10.36
N GLY A 96 -16.91 5.92 9.78
CA GLY A 96 -18.10 6.66 10.22
C GLY A 96 -18.72 7.66 9.21
N GLY A 97 -18.15 7.83 8.02
CA GLY A 97 -18.78 8.61 6.93
C GLY A 97 -18.72 10.14 7.05
N THR A 98 -18.09 10.67 8.09
CA THR A 98 -17.99 12.11 8.38
C THR A 98 -16.76 12.75 7.73
N PHE A 99 -16.72 14.09 7.69
CA PHE A 99 -15.52 14.81 7.25
C PHE A 99 -14.28 14.44 8.08
N ALA A 100 -14.41 14.38 9.41
CA ALA A 100 -13.32 13.95 10.29
C ALA A 100 -12.83 12.53 9.97
N SER A 101 -13.74 11.61 9.63
CA SER A 101 -13.36 10.26 9.19
C SER A 101 -12.58 10.27 7.86
N SER A 102 -12.90 11.19 6.95
CA SER A 102 -12.13 11.33 5.69
C SER A 102 -10.71 11.86 5.93
N LEU A 103 -10.53 12.77 6.89
CA LEU A 103 -9.21 13.27 7.29
C LEU A 103 -8.37 12.15 7.92
N PHE A 104 -8.98 11.35 8.81
CA PHE A 104 -8.37 10.14 9.35
C PHE A 104 -7.92 9.22 8.22
N VAL A 105 -8.83 8.90 7.30
CA VAL A 105 -8.58 7.96 6.20
C VAL A 105 -7.49 8.46 5.26
N GLY A 106 -7.47 9.75 4.94
CA GLY A 106 -6.43 10.36 4.11
C GLY A 106 -5.04 10.13 4.69
N VAL A 107 -4.85 10.40 5.98
CA VAL A 107 -3.56 10.20 6.67
C VAL A 107 -3.23 8.71 6.84
N PHE A 108 -4.19 7.93 7.33
CA PHE A 108 -4.01 6.50 7.57
C PHE A 108 -3.58 5.75 6.30
N LEU A 109 -4.29 5.96 5.19
CA LEU A 109 -3.97 5.34 3.91
C LEU A 109 -2.63 5.84 3.39
N THR A 110 -2.35 7.14 3.48
CA THR A 110 -1.08 7.71 3.01
C THR A 110 0.11 7.06 3.69
N ILE A 111 0.10 7.02 5.03
CA ILE A 111 1.20 6.44 5.80
C ILE A 111 1.35 4.95 5.50
N THR A 112 0.24 4.20 5.48
CA THR A 112 0.25 2.75 5.23
C THR A 112 0.76 2.41 3.83
N LEU A 113 0.33 3.18 2.82
CA LEU A 113 0.74 3.00 1.43
C LEU A 113 2.20 3.40 1.22
N THR A 114 2.67 4.48 1.84
CA THR A 114 4.08 4.88 1.81
C THR A 114 4.98 3.83 2.48
N ALA A 115 4.56 3.28 3.62
CA ALA A 115 5.26 2.14 4.24
C ALA A 115 5.34 0.94 3.29
N SER A 116 4.23 0.63 2.61
CA SER A 116 4.14 -0.48 1.65
C SER A 116 5.03 -0.26 0.42
N ILE A 117 5.12 0.97 -0.10
CA ILE A 117 6.04 1.35 -1.19
C ILE A 117 7.47 1.01 -0.81
N ILE A 118 7.92 1.52 0.33
CA ILE A 118 9.30 1.35 0.80
C ILE A 118 9.58 -0.12 1.05
N PHE A 119 8.64 -0.82 1.67
CA PHE A 119 8.74 -2.25 1.89
C PHE A 119 8.96 -3.00 0.55
N VAL A 120 8.13 -2.75 -0.47
CA VAL A 120 8.26 -3.43 -1.76
C VAL A 120 9.59 -3.09 -2.45
N ILE A 121 9.98 -1.82 -2.49
CA ILE A 121 11.24 -1.40 -3.13
C ILE A 121 12.44 -2.07 -2.44
N VAL A 122 12.54 -1.95 -1.11
CA VAL A 122 13.65 -2.53 -0.34
C VAL A 122 13.63 -4.05 -0.44
N LYS A 123 12.45 -4.68 -0.49
CA LYS A 123 12.32 -6.13 -0.65
C LYS A 123 12.80 -6.61 -2.01
N LEU A 124 12.56 -5.84 -3.07
CA LEU A 124 13.04 -6.16 -4.41
C LEU A 124 14.57 -6.06 -4.50
N ILE A 125 15.18 -5.07 -3.84
CA ILE A 125 16.63 -4.87 -3.82
C ILE A 125 17.34 -5.91 -2.94
N THR A 126 16.92 -6.03 -1.68
CA THR A 126 17.63 -6.83 -0.66
C THR A 126 17.19 -8.28 -0.61
N LYS A 127 16.00 -8.60 -1.13
CA LYS A 127 15.32 -9.90 -1.01
C LYS A 127 15.05 -10.33 0.44
N ASN A 128 15.30 -9.49 1.44
CA ASN A 128 15.16 -9.81 2.87
C ASN A 128 13.95 -9.09 3.49
N THR A 129 12.98 -9.86 4.01
CA THR A 129 11.74 -9.29 4.57
C THR A 129 11.99 -8.42 5.80
N ASN A 130 12.90 -8.84 6.68
CA ASN A 130 13.16 -8.14 7.93
C ASN A 130 13.81 -6.78 7.67
N VAL A 131 14.74 -6.72 6.71
CA VAL A 131 15.38 -5.45 6.30
C VAL A 131 14.35 -4.51 5.67
N SER A 132 13.44 -5.02 4.85
CA SER A 132 12.37 -4.22 4.25
C SER A 132 11.37 -3.68 5.28
N LEU A 133 10.99 -4.49 6.27
CA LEU A 133 10.11 -4.06 7.36
C LEU A 133 10.79 -3.03 8.26
N LEU A 134 12.06 -3.25 8.60
CA LEU A 134 12.83 -2.30 9.38
C LEU A 134 12.95 -0.96 8.63
N ALA A 135 13.31 -0.97 7.35
CA ALA A 135 13.46 0.25 6.55
C ALA A 135 12.14 1.02 6.41
N SER A 136 11.04 0.34 6.12
CA SER A 136 9.72 0.98 6.03
C SER A 136 9.26 1.57 7.36
N THR A 137 9.48 0.86 8.46
CA THR A 137 9.17 1.35 9.81
C THR A 137 10.02 2.56 10.18
N LEU A 138 11.35 2.49 9.99
CA LEU A 138 12.27 3.59 10.31
C LEU A 138 11.97 4.84 9.50
N PHE A 139 11.61 4.70 8.22
CA PHE A 139 11.27 5.86 7.39
C PHE A 139 10.00 6.55 7.88
N VAL A 140 8.96 5.76 8.14
CA VAL A 140 7.64 6.29 8.50
C VAL A 140 7.65 6.88 9.91
N VAL A 141 8.25 6.19 10.88
CA VAL A 141 8.39 6.68 12.27
C VAL A 141 9.43 7.82 12.35
N GLY A 142 10.55 7.68 11.64
CA GLY A 142 11.61 8.68 11.63
C GLY A 142 11.16 10.03 11.09
N TYR A 143 10.13 10.07 10.24
CA TYR A 143 9.54 11.32 9.76
C TYR A 143 8.84 12.11 10.86
N GLU A 144 8.17 11.47 11.83
CA GLU A 144 7.57 12.20 12.96
C GLU A 144 8.66 12.75 13.89
N VAL A 145 9.69 11.95 14.17
CA VAL A 145 10.73 12.34 15.14
C VAL A 145 11.68 13.39 14.58
N TYR A 146 12.07 13.28 13.31
CA TYR A 146 13.05 14.16 12.67
C TYR A 146 12.65 14.53 11.23
N PRO A 147 11.55 15.31 11.06
CA PRO A 147 11.04 15.66 9.72
C PRO A 147 12.09 16.37 8.87
N GLY A 148 12.91 17.25 9.46
CA GLY A 148 13.96 17.98 8.74
C GLY A 148 15.10 17.09 8.23
N VAL A 149 15.45 16.02 8.97
CA VAL A 149 16.49 15.07 8.54
C VAL A 149 15.97 14.21 7.39
N ILE A 150 14.75 13.70 7.51
CA ILE A 150 14.12 12.93 6.44
C ILE A 150 13.94 13.79 5.19
N ASP A 151 13.49 15.05 5.34
CA ASP A 151 13.31 15.97 4.21
C ASP A 151 14.63 16.32 3.52
N TYR A 152 15.69 16.54 4.29
CA TYR A 152 17.03 16.74 3.75
C TYR A 152 17.49 15.50 2.95
N LEU A 153 17.34 14.31 3.53
CA LEU A 153 17.74 13.05 2.87
C LEU A 153 16.93 12.80 1.60
N THR A 154 15.60 12.98 1.62
CA THR A 154 14.77 12.76 0.44
C THR A 154 15.03 13.77 -0.65
N LYS A 155 15.22 15.05 -0.32
CA LYS A 155 15.58 16.09 -1.29
C LYS A 155 16.95 15.84 -1.90
N LYS A 156 17.94 15.45 -1.09
CA LYS A 156 19.32 15.24 -1.55
C LYS A 156 19.48 13.95 -2.37
N ILE A 157 18.85 12.86 -1.93
CA ILE A 157 19.02 11.53 -2.56
C ILE A 157 18.07 11.37 -3.74
N PHE A 158 16.81 11.80 -3.57
CA PHE A 158 15.76 11.50 -4.54
C PHE A 158 15.26 12.73 -5.30
N SER A 159 15.77 13.95 -5.02
CA SER A 159 15.22 15.22 -5.53
C SER A 159 13.70 15.35 -5.32
N VAL A 160 13.19 14.66 -4.31
CA VAL A 160 11.76 14.49 -4.06
C VAL A 160 11.41 15.15 -2.72
N SER A 161 10.40 16.03 -2.74
CA SER A 161 9.86 16.69 -1.53
C SER A 161 9.18 15.69 -0.59
N THR A 162 9.17 15.93 0.73
CA THR A 162 8.50 15.05 1.73
C THR A 162 6.98 15.00 1.69
N ASN A 163 6.35 15.55 0.65
CA ASN A 163 4.90 15.50 0.42
C ASN A 163 4.31 14.08 0.18
N TYR A 164 5.02 13.02 0.59
CA TYR A 164 4.63 11.61 0.45
C TYR A 164 4.19 10.99 1.76
N ILE A 165 4.35 11.69 2.90
CA ILE A 165 3.94 11.20 4.23
C ILE A 165 2.72 11.99 4.74
N THR A 166 2.44 13.14 4.11
CA THR A 166 1.16 13.84 4.23
C THR A 166 0.27 13.48 3.04
N PRO A 167 -1.07 13.44 3.22
CA PRO A 167 -2.00 13.11 2.14
C PRO A 167 -1.85 13.99 0.90
N GLY A 168 -1.47 15.25 1.15
CA GLY A 168 -1.33 16.29 0.14
C GLY A 168 -2.66 16.59 -0.57
N PRO A 169 -2.66 17.58 -1.48
CA PRO A 169 -3.81 17.81 -2.33
C PRO A 169 -4.10 16.57 -3.19
N SER A 170 -5.39 16.27 -3.36
CA SER A 170 -5.89 15.22 -4.24
C SER A 170 -5.45 13.79 -3.89
N ALA A 171 -5.09 13.52 -2.63
CA ALA A 171 -4.74 12.17 -2.15
C ALA A 171 -3.66 11.50 -3.03
N ARG A 172 -2.56 12.22 -3.31
CA ARG A 172 -1.52 11.84 -4.28
C ARG A 172 -0.99 10.42 -4.06
N ILE A 173 -0.73 10.04 -2.81
CA ILE A 173 -0.20 8.70 -2.48
C ILE A 173 -1.23 7.61 -2.72
N LEU A 174 -2.50 7.88 -2.41
CA LEU A 174 -3.58 6.94 -2.69
C LEU A 174 -3.74 6.74 -4.20
N ARG A 175 -3.64 7.79 -5.02
CA ARG A 175 -3.65 7.68 -6.49
C ARG A 175 -2.44 6.92 -7.02
N GLY A 176 -1.25 7.24 -6.52
CA GLY A 176 0.01 6.56 -6.89
C GLY A 176 0.16 5.12 -6.39
N SER A 177 -0.71 4.69 -5.48
CA SER A 177 -0.66 3.34 -4.90
C SER A 177 -1.00 2.22 -5.88
N CYS A 178 -1.54 2.57 -7.05
CA CYS A 178 -1.90 1.68 -8.15
C CYS A 178 -0.82 0.62 -8.43
N VAL A 179 0.44 1.06 -8.58
CA VAL A 179 1.61 0.20 -8.87
C VAL A 179 1.91 -0.76 -7.72
N ILE A 180 1.74 -0.34 -6.48
CA ILE A 180 2.09 -1.16 -5.31
C ILE A 180 1.01 -2.18 -5.04
N LEU A 181 -0.27 -1.79 -5.18
CA LEU A 181 -1.39 -2.72 -5.14
C LEU A 181 -1.22 -3.77 -6.24
N TYR A 182 -0.83 -3.36 -7.46
CA TYR A 182 -0.44 -4.30 -8.52
C TYR A 182 0.63 -5.28 -8.06
N PHE A 183 1.79 -4.79 -7.60
CA PHE A 183 2.88 -5.67 -7.22
C PHE A 183 2.53 -6.58 -6.03
N LEU A 184 1.83 -6.08 -5.02
CA LEU A 184 1.42 -6.89 -3.86
C LEU A 184 0.40 -7.96 -4.27
N ILE A 185 -0.63 -7.60 -5.05
CA ILE A 185 -1.65 -8.54 -5.52
C ILE A 185 -1.04 -9.56 -6.46
N VAL A 186 -0.18 -9.12 -7.39
CA VAL A 186 0.49 -10.02 -8.33
C VAL A 186 1.42 -10.98 -7.60
N PHE A 187 2.23 -10.47 -6.67
CA PHE A 187 3.24 -11.27 -5.96
C PHE A 187 2.62 -12.25 -4.96
N LEU A 188 1.54 -11.87 -4.27
CA LEU A 188 0.91 -12.69 -3.22
C LEU A 188 -0.15 -13.66 -3.77
N ILE A 189 -1.01 -13.18 -4.66
CA ILE A 189 -2.19 -13.91 -5.14
C ILE A 189 -1.90 -14.52 -6.51
N ILE A 190 -1.45 -13.71 -7.45
CA ILE A 190 -1.34 -14.13 -8.85
C ILE A 190 -0.13 -15.07 -9.05
N LYS A 191 0.96 -14.94 -8.29
CA LYS A 191 2.08 -15.91 -8.28
C LYS A 191 1.59 -17.33 -7.96
N LYS A 192 0.68 -17.49 -7.01
CA LYS A 192 0.10 -18.82 -6.71
C LYS A 192 -0.71 -19.36 -7.88
N LEU A 193 -1.43 -18.49 -8.58
CA LEU A 193 -2.18 -18.84 -9.79
C LEU A 193 -1.26 -19.23 -10.95
N TYR A 194 -0.11 -18.56 -11.14
CA TYR A 194 0.89 -18.91 -12.15
C TYR A 194 1.29 -20.38 -12.08
N PHE A 195 1.58 -20.88 -10.86
CA PHE A 195 1.97 -22.28 -10.65
C PHE A 195 0.81 -23.27 -10.77
N LYS A 196 -0.45 -22.82 -10.64
CA LYS A 196 -1.64 -23.68 -10.77
C LYS A 196 -2.17 -23.77 -12.20
N SER A 197 -2.31 -22.62 -12.87
CA SER A 197 -2.86 -22.53 -14.22
C SER A 197 -2.43 -21.21 -14.86
N PHE A 198 -1.62 -21.30 -15.92
CA PHE A 198 -1.17 -20.13 -16.64
C PHE A 198 -2.31 -19.36 -17.33
N LEU A 199 -3.35 -20.05 -17.80
CA LEU A 199 -4.50 -19.39 -18.43
C LEU A 199 -5.22 -18.48 -17.43
N LYS A 200 -5.51 -18.99 -16.22
CA LYS A 200 -6.12 -18.19 -15.14
C LYS A 200 -5.22 -17.03 -14.74
N PHE A 201 -3.91 -17.27 -14.64
CA PHE A 201 -2.92 -16.22 -14.40
C PHE A 201 -2.99 -15.10 -15.44
N SER A 202 -3.02 -15.45 -16.73
CA SER A 202 -3.09 -14.49 -17.83
C SER A 202 -4.39 -13.67 -17.80
N ILE A 203 -5.53 -14.31 -17.61
CA ILE A 203 -6.84 -13.63 -17.54
C ILE A 203 -6.86 -12.64 -16.37
N CYS A 204 -6.46 -13.08 -15.18
CA CYS A 204 -6.42 -12.21 -13.99
C CYS A 204 -5.46 -11.03 -14.19
N THR A 205 -4.28 -11.26 -14.78
CA THR A 205 -3.30 -10.19 -15.01
C THR A 205 -3.82 -9.17 -16.02
N SER A 206 -4.46 -9.61 -17.11
CA SER A 206 -5.04 -8.71 -18.12
C SER A 206 -6.20 -7.88 -17.58
N LEU A 207 -7.13 -8.49 -16.82
CA LEU A 207 -8.23 -7.77 -16.18
C LEU A 207 -7.70 -6.71 -15.21
N PHE A 208 -6.70 -7.08 -14.41
CA PHE A 208 -6.10 -6.17 -13.46
C PHE A 208 -5.36 -5.03 -14.15
N ASN A 209 -4.63 -5.29 -15.25
CA ASN A 209 -4.00 -4.26 -16.07
C ASN A 209 -5.03 -3.26 -16.61
N GLY A 210 -6.18 -3.72 -17.11
CA GLY A 210 -7.26 -2.83 -17.55
C GLY A 210 -7.78 -1.93 -16.41
N PHE A 211 -7.90 -2.49 -15.20
CA PHE A 211 -8.30 -1.73 -14.02
C PHE A 211 -7.28 -0.63 -13.63
N LEU A 212 -5.98 -0.83 -13.86
CA LEU A 212 -4.95 0.17 -13.56
C LEU A 212 -5.21 1.50 -14.30
N ILE A 213 -5.68 1.43 -15.55
CA ILE A 213 -5.99 2.60 -16.37
C ILE A 213 -7.07 3.47 -15.69
N LEU A 214 -8.10 2.82 -15.14
CA LEU A 214 -9.21 3.49 -14.46
C LEU A 214 -8.84 3.94 -13.04
N PHE A 215 -7.81 3.37 -12.43
CA PHE A 215 -7.48 3.58 -11.02
C PHE A 215 -7.04 5.01 -10.72
N SER A 216 -6.17 5.57 -11.56
CA SER A 216 -5.58 6.90 -11.38
C SER A 216 -5.34 7.54 -12.73
N ASN A 217 -5.67 8.82 -12.84
CA ASN A 217 -5.37 9.63 -14.02
C ASN A 217 -3.87 9.84 -14.26
N ASP A 218 -3.10 10.10 -13.19
CA ASP A 218 -1.67 10.43 -13.30
C ASP A 218 -0.80 9.17 -13.47
N THR A 219 -1.15 8.09 -12.78
CA THR A 219 -0.30 6.89 -12.69
C THR A 219 -0.92 5.65 -13.34
N GLY A 220 -2.19 5.68 -13.74
CA GLY A 220 -2.87 4.50 -14.26
C GLY A 220 -2.28 3.99 -15.57
N ILE A 221 -2.09 4.89 -16.54
CA ILE A 221 -1.52 4.54 -17.85
C ILE A 221 -0.08 4.06 -17.72
N SER A 222 0.75 4.75 -16.95
CA SER A 222 2.15 4.35 -16.74
C SER A 222 2.24 3.00 -16.01
N SER A 223 1.37 2.75 -15.04
CA SER A 223 1.24 1.44 -14.37
C SER A 223 0.82 0.35 -15.34
N PHE A 224 -0.15 0.63 -16.22
CA PHE A 224 -0.61 -0.31 -17.25
C PHE A 224 0.51 -0.69 -18.22
N VAL A 225 1.27 0.28 -18.72
CA VAL A 225 2.40 0.01 -19.63
C VAL A 225 3.47 -0.82 -18.93
N ALA A 226 3.88 -0.42 -17.72
CA ALA A 226 4.90 -1.14 -16.95
C ALA A 226 4.49 -2.59 -16.65
N SER A 227 3.26 -2.80 -16.18
CA SER A 227 2.71 -4.14 -15.89
C SER A 227 2.58 -5.00 -17.14
N SER A 228 2.14 -4.42 -18.26
CA SER A 228 2.03 -5.12 -19.55
C SER A 228 3.39 -5.56 -20.09
N LEU A 229 4.42 -4.72 -19.95
CA LEU A 229 5.80 -5.09 -20.29
C LEU A 229 6.32 -6.23 -19.41
N CYS A 230 6.08 -6.18 -18.09
CA CYS A 230 6.43 -7.28 -17.20
C CYS A 230 5.74 -8.59 -17.61
N PHE A 231 4.46 -8.53 -17.95
CA PHE A 231 3.70 -9.69 -18.40
C PHE A 231 4.21 -10.23 -19.74
N LEU A 232 4.57 -9.36 -20.69
CA LEU A 232 5.18 -9.75 -21.97
C LEU A 232 6.51 -10.48 -21.75
N ILE A 233 7.38 -9.98 -20.86
CA ILE A 233 8.65 -10.65 -20.52
C ILE A 233 8.40 -12.05 -19.93
N LEU A 234 7.35 -12.20 -19.11
CA LEU A 234 6.96 -13.51 -18.57
C LEU A 234 6.44 -14.46 -19.67
N LEU A 235 5.66 -13.95 -20.62
CA LEU A 235 5.20 -14.73 -21.78
C LEU A 235 6.39 -15.20 -22.62
N ILE A 236 7.31 -14.30 -22.96
CA ILE A 236 8.54 -14.64 -23.69
C ILE A 236 9.29 -15.73 -22.92
N LYS A 237 9.57 -15.53 -21.63
CA LYS A 237 10.31 -16.53 -20.83
C LYS A 237 9.64 -17.90 -20.81
N LYS A 238 8.30 -17.94 -20.76
CA LYS A 238 7.55 -19.19 -20.75
C LYS A 238 7.64 -19.92 -22.10
N TYR A 239 7.40 -19.21 -23.20
CA TYR A 239 7.29 -19.82 -24.54
C TYR A 239 8.62 -19.89 -25.31
N LYS A 240 9.68 -19.22 -24.84
CA LYS A 240 11.05 -19.32 -25.43
C LYS A 240 11.61 -20.75 -25.37
N TYR A 241 11.10 -21.60 -24.48
CA TYR A 241 11.44 -23.03 -24.43
C TYR A 241 10.65 -23.91 -25.40
N ASP A 242 9.49 -23.45 -25.89
CA ASP A 242 8.68 -24.20 -26.86
C ASP A 242 9.09 -23.91 -28.31
N TRP A 243 9.70 -22.74 -28.59
CA TRP A 243 10.21 -22.39 -29.93
C TRP A 243 11.39 -23.24 -30.41
N LYS A 244 12.03 -24.00 -29.53
CA LYS A 244 13.07 -24.99 -29.90
C LYS A 244 12.51 -26.38 -30.19
N LYS A 245 11.19 -26.57 -30.09
CA LYS A 245 10.48 -27.83 -30.34
C LYS A 245 9.56 -27.79 -31.57
N ILE A 246 9.56 -26.68 -32.29
CA ILE A 246 8.97 -26.51 -33.62
C ILE A 246 10.13 -26.34 -34.59
#